data_AF-A0A818Y1C0-F1
#
_entry.id   AF-A0A818Y1C0-F1
#
_cell.length_a   1.000
_cell.length_b   1.000
_cell.length_c   1.000
_cell.angle_alpha   90.00
_cell.angle_beta   90.00
_cell.angle_gamma   90.00
#
_symmetry.space_group_name_H-M   'P 1'
#
loop_
_entity.id
_entity.type
_entity.pdbx_description
1 polymer ?
#
loop_
_entity_poly.entity_id
_entity_poly.type
_entity_poly.pdbx_seq_one_letter_code
_entity_poly.pdbx_strand_id
1 'polypeptide(L)'
;SFIKDIRRRHSNNTNQWYRFNDTSVEEIQLTEQMLEEECFGGTFRVQKDNHNNSNEERTRFWNAYILIYQCIEPSKLLPPPSNFNRLSSRNHHISRRNQRDSLSQLADLVVQSEHNDLFQIKKSLIPSRVLACVKDENLEFLKNRDTYCEDYFRFIYNLSNICFDEIIYETNNIQSTNMNISSYKLCTKLALNFLFNTHLRTHRRLRKNTLDDWVQLLSRLFQKNSLSCKIFYDLLFENEENRLKLYLLDCPIYEIRQIFERICENILQSSYIHDDQMKNIELFIEQLIILLDKSVVEQIKHSQAYFELIYSYANMNQISIEYLIKLNTFPRLMKFLLGDYIDNRRWNSGQAKEFGIIHEIISIITLHVYSMNKNPSAEYLEIQNEINIYISGQWTNRYLKEICYAFQEVSTTQLVQTLKLMETLAKDNEQFSEQLIRNILLSISQAHTNDLKSLFKLLNNILLIEDSFQTKRLQLAFEGNTEFTTKDSSQNFNGLYSLIQTSIETEQRRAYQTVKFLITLSNKNSVCREYFSSTATQWEAAINWLKQQMQTSWQLSPSQNISNEDNDARSFQRTRSAQFTLEQAQSLLQLKTAIPSGNILNDSLANESMESTDNHSQSLSQLACIETE
;
A
#
# COMPACT_ATOMS: atom_id res chain seq x y z
N SER A 1 -14.51 10.78 32.45
CA SER A 1 -15.00 11.12 33.80
C SER A 1 -15.74 9.95 34.43
N PHE A 2 -15.59 9.75 35.73
CA PHE A 2 -16.36 8.75 36.48
C PHE A 2 -17.36 9.46 37.38
N ILE A 3 -18.65 9.19 37.22
CA ILE A 3 -19.73 9.91 37.90
C ILE A 3 -20.67 8.91 38.58
N LYS A 4 -20.94 9.12 39.87
CA LYS A 4 -21.87 8.32 40.65
C LYS A 4 -23.31 8.79 40.43
N ASP A 5 -24.26 7.86 40.27
CA ASP A 5 -25.68 8.22 40.29
C ASP A 5 -26.17 8.49 41.73
N ILE A 6 -26.90 9.60 41.87
CA ILE A 6 -27.38 10.15 43.15
C ILE A 6 -28.91 10.11 43.21
N ARG A 7 -29.61 9.80 42.11
CA ARG A 7 -31.07 9.80 42.07
C ARG A 7 -31.63 8.55 42.75
N ARG A 8 -32.14 8.72 43.98
CA ARG A 8 -32.98 7.72 44.67
C ARG A 8 -34.24 7.41 43.87
N ARG A 9 -34.21 6.40 43.00
CA ARG A 9 -35.42 5.82 42.41
C ARG A 9 -35.44 4.31 42.67
N HIS A 10 -36.01 3.93 43.81
CA HIS A 10 -36.71 2.66 44.06
C HIS A 10 -35.98 1.32 43.78
N SER A 11 -34.67 1.31 43.53
CA SER A 11 -33.86 0.10 43.44
C SER A 11 -32.93 -0.04 44.64
N ASN A 12 -32.76 -1.25 45.14
CA ASN A 12 -31.91 -1.57 46.30
C ASN A 12 -30.39 -1.38 46.04
N ASN A 13 -29.98 -0.84 44.89
CA ASN A 13 -28.58 -0.64 44.52
C ASN A 13 -28.20 0.85 44.59
N THR A 14 -27.68 1.28 45.73
CA THR A 14 -27.31 2.68 46.01
C THR A 14 -25.91 3.08 45.51
N ASN A 15 -25.29 2.31 44.61
CA ASN A 15 -23.85 2.43 44.32
C ASN A 15 -23.48 2.23 42.84
N GLN A 16 -24.23 2.86 41.92
CA GLN A 16 -23.95 2.81 40.47
C GLN A 16 -23.00 3.95 40.06
N TRP A 17 -21.98 3.60 39.29
CA TRP A 17 -21.01 4.52 38.71
C TRP A 17 -21.04 4.44 37.19
N TYR A 18 -20.81 5.56 36.52
CA TYR A 18 -20.79 5.66 35.07
C TYR A 18 -19.47 6.26 34.59
N ARG A 19 -18.86 5.63 33.58
CA ARG A 19 -17.75 6.17 32.81
C ARG A 19 -18.30 6.97 31.65
N PHE A 20 -18.05 8.27 31.64
CA PHE A 20 -18.28 9.16 30.53
C PHE A 20 -16.97 9.36 29.77
N ASN A 21 -16.91 8.88 28.53
CA ASN A 21 -15.75 9.01 27.65
C ASN A 21 -16.22 9.49 26.27
N ASP A 22 -16.17 10.81 26.06
CA ASP A 22 -16.69 11.52 24.89
C ASP A 22 -18.10 11.09 24.49
N THR A 23 -18.24 10.27 23.46
CA THR A 23 -19.52 9.80 22.91
C THR A 23 -20.06 8.55 23.60
N SER A 24 -19.28 7.94 24.51
CA SER A 24 -19.63 6.70 25.21
C SER A 24 -19.94 6.94 26.69
N VAL A 25 -21.02 6.31 27.14
CA VAL A 25 -21.42 6.28 28.56
C VAL A 25 -21.67 4.84 28.95
N GLU A 26 -20.87 4.34 29.88
CA GLU A 26 -20.87 2.94 30.31
C GLU A 26 -21.08 2.83 31.81
N GLU A 27 -21.91 1.88 32.26
CA GLU A 27 -22.01 1.55 33.68
C GLU A 27 -20.76 0.78 34.11
N ILE A 28 -20.15 1.19 35.21
CA ILE A 28 -18.92 0.60 35.75
C ILE A 28 -19.08 0.30 37.24
N GLN A 29 -18.31 -0.69 37.71
CA GLN A 29 -18.07 -0.88 39.13
C GLN A 29 -16.77 -0.19 39.50
N LEU A 30 -16.85 0.87 40.30
CA LEU A 30 -15.68 1.59 40.77
C LEU A 30 -15.03 0.83 41.94
N THR A 31 -14.17 -0.14 41.63
CA THR A 31 -13.35 -0.87 42.62
C THR A 31 -12.11 -0.06 43.01
N GLU A 32 -11.51 -0.37 44.17
CA GLU A 32 -10.24 0.26 44.59
C GLU A 32 -9.13 0.05 43.54
N GLN A 33 -9.04 -1.15 42.98
CA GLN A 33 -8.09 -1.47 41.92
C GLN A 33 -8.31 -0.59 40.67
N MET A 34 -9.55 -0.43 40.22
CA MET A 34 -9.84 0.39 39.05
C MET A 34 -9.55 1.87 39.31
N LEU A 35 -9.82 2.35 40.53
CA LEU A 35 -9.47 3.70 40.95
C LEU A 35 -7.94 3.93 40.93
N GLU A 36 -7.16 2.98 41.44
CA GLU A 36 -5.70 3.04 41.35
C GLU A 36 -5.21 3.03 39.90
N GLU A 37 -5.79 2.17 39.07
CA GLU A 37 -5.36 2.00 37.68
C GLU A 37 -5.69 3.21 36.79
N GLU A 38 -6.86 3.80 36.95
CA GLU A 38 -7.37 4.87 36.08
C GLU A 38 -7.17 6.28 36.66
N CYS A 39 -7.04 6.42 37.99
CA CYS A 39 -7.04 7.75 38.64
C CYS A 39 -5.73 8.14 39.34
N PHE A 40 -4.91 7.20 39.85
CA PHE A 40 -3.78 7.59 40.71
C PHE A 40 -2.54 8.06 39.95
N GLY A 41 -2.38 7.63 38.69
CA GLY A 41 -1.18 7.93 37.90
C GLY A 41 0.07 7.20 38.43
N GLY A 42 1.26 7.65 38.02
CA GLY A 42 2.54 7.09 38.48
C GLY A 42 3.04 5.88 37.67
N THR A 43 3.99 5.14 38.24
CA THR A 43 4.59 3.95 37.60
C THR A 43 3.90 2.67 38.03
N PHE A 44 3.66 1.76 37.09
CA PHE A 44 3.11 0.42 37.36
C PHE A 44 4.00 -0.67 36.76
N ARG A 45 3.90 -1.87 37.33
CA ARG A 45 4.67 -3.05 36.90
C ARG A 45 3.79 -3.94 36.04
N VAL A 46 4.29 -4.31 34.87
CA VAL A 46 3.62 -5.30 34.00
C VAL A 46 4.19 -6.69 34.31
N GLN A 47 3.36 -7.61 34.79
CA GLN A 47 3.72 -9.04 34.80
C GLN A 47 3.53 -9.59 33.38
N LYS A 48 4.61 -10.11 32.77
CA LYS A 48 4.54 -10.89 31.52
C LYS A 48 4.46 -12.37 31.90
N ASP A 49 3.45 -13.08 31.39
CA ASP A 49 3.30 -14.54 31.55
C ASP A 49 4.29 -15.34 30.68
N ASN A 50 5.59 -15.06 30.79
CA ASN A 50 6.63 -15.89 30.19
C ASN A 50 7.87 -15.90 31.10
N HIS A 51 8.50 -17.07 31.22
CA HIS A 51 9.55 -17.50 32.15
C HIS A 51 10.84 -16.64 32.29
N ASN A 52 10.86 -15.37 31.86
CA ASN A 52 11.96 -14.44 32.10
C ASN A 52 11.55 -13.34 33.08
N ASN A 53 12.18 -13.35 34.24
CA ASN A 53 11.89 -12.53 35.41
C ASN A 53 12.42 -11.08 35.26
N SER A 54 11.93 -10.32 34.28
CA SER A 54 12.23 -8.90 34.11
C SER A 54 10.97 -8.06 34.33
N ASN A 55 10.88 -7.43 35.50
CA ASN A 55 9.79 -6.51 35.85
C ASN A 55 10.00 -5.18 35.11
N GLU A 56 9.26 -4.97 34.03
CA GLU A 56 9.28 -3.73 33.26
C GLU A 56 8.38 -2.69 33.96
N GLU A 57 8.98 -1.64 34.52
CA GLU A 57 8.25 -0.50 35.10
C GLU A 57 7.85 0.47 33.99
N ARG A 58 6.55 0.78 33.90
CA ARG A 58 5.99 1.71 32.91
C ARG A 58 5.30 2.86 33.61
N THR A 59 5.43 4.07 33.06
CA THR A 59 4.73 5.27 33.54
C THR A 59 3.33 5.34 32.92
N ARG A 60 2.29 5.52 33.75
CA ARG A 60 0.93 5.82 33.28
C ARG A 60 0.91 7.22 32.69
N PHE A 61 0.28 7.37 31.52
CA PHE A 61 0.11 8.67 30.86
C PHE A 61 -1.23 9.35 31.21
N TRP A 62 -1.99 8.78 32.14
CA TRP A 62 -3.27 9.28 32.61
C TRP A 62 -3.33 9.29 34.15
N ASN A 63 -4.06 10.25 34.70
CA ASN A 63 -4.37 10.40 36.13
C ASN A 63 -5.61 11.27 36.33
N ALA A 64 -6.22 11.21 37.50
CA ALA A 64 -7.31 12.09 37.87
C ALA A 64 -6.77 13.48 38.21
N TYR A 65 -7.19 14.48 37.45
CA TYR A 65 -6.78 15.87 37.64
C TYR A 65 -7.77 16.67 38.50
N ILE A 66 -9.02 16.20 38.63
CA ILE A 66 -10.07 16.79 39.48
C ILE A 66 -10.83 15.69 40.23
N LEU A 67 -11.08 15.92 41.52
CA LEU A 67 -11.92 15.08 42.37
C LEU A 67 -13.08 15.92 42.91
N ILE A 68 -14.31 15.44 42.74
CA ILE A 68 -15.53 16.15 43.17
C ILE A 68 -16.21 15.32 44.25
N TYR A 69 -16.37 15.90 45.44
CA TYR A 69 -16.99 15.24 46.59
C TYR A 69 -18.34 15.89 46.93
N GLN A 70 -19.28 15.07 47.39
CA GLN A 70 -20.55 15.54 47.95
C GLN A 70 -20.48 15.47 49.48
N CYS A 71 -20.83 16.56 50.16
CA CYS A 71 -20.98 16.55 51.61
C CYS A 71 -22.20 15.70 52.00
N ILE A 72 -21.98 14.71 52.87
CA ILE A 72 -23.04 13.89 53.45
C ILE A 72 -23.33 14.46 54.84
N GLU A 73 -24.54 15.00 55.03
CA GLU A 73 -24.97 15.44 56.36
C GLU A 73 -25.02 14.23 57.32
N PRO A 74 -24.50 14.35 58.55
CA PRO A 74 -24.42 13.24 59.50
C PRO A 74 -25.79 12.67 59.89
N SER A 75 -26.87 13.44 59.72
CA SER A 75 -28.26 13.00 59.90
C SER A 75 -28.70 11.89 58.92
N LYS A 76 -27.99 11.72 57.79
CA LYS A 76 -28.27 10.67 56.79
C LYS A 76 -27.43 9.40 56.98
N LEU A 77 -26.52 9.37 57.97
CA LEU A 77 -25.70 8.20 58.32
C LEU A 77 -26.35 7.29 59.36
N LEU A 78 -27.44 7.74 60.01
CA LEU A 78 -28.20 6.90 60.94
C LEU A 78 -29.16 6.00 60.15
N PRO A 79 -29.26 4.70 60.48
CA PRO A 79 -30.26 3.84 59.87
C PRO A 79 -31.66 4.39 60.22
N PRO A 80 -32.63 4.38 59.27
CA PRO A 80 -33.96 4.85 59.55
C PRO A 80 -34.57 4.00 60.67
N PRO A 81 -35.34 4.58 61.61
CA PRO A 81 -36.06 3.80 62.60
C PRO A 81 -37.00 2.83 61.87
N SER A 82 -36.89 1.56 62.25
CA SER A 82 -37.76 0.49 61.79
C SER A 82 -39.21 0.83 62.14
N ASN A 83 -39.99 1.28 61.17
CA ASN A 83 -41.43 1.18 61.25
C ASN A 83 -42.06 0.91 59.88
N PHE A 84 -42.81 -0.18 59.90
CA PHE A 84 -43.67 -0.76 58.89
C PHE A 84 -44.52 0.28 58.14
N ASN A 85 -44.60 0.13 56.82
CA ASN A 85 -45.88 -0.23 56.22
C ASN A 85 -45.68 -0.96 54.88
N ARG A 86 -46.12 -2.22 54.89
CA ARG A 86 -46.36 -3.06 53.72
C ARG A 86 -47.47 -2.42 52.90
N LEU A 87 -47.19 -2.12 51.63
CA LEU A 87 -48.20 -2.16 50.58
C LEU A 87 -47.59 -2.87 49.37
N SER A 88 -48.25 -3.96 49.01
CA SER A 88 -47.94 -4.91 47.96
C SER A 88 -47.80 -4.27 46.59
N SER A 89 -46.61 -4.39 45.99
CA SER A 89 -46.40 -4.25 44.55
C SER A 89 -47.15 -5.36 43.82
N ARG A 90 -48.03 -4.97 42.89
CA ARG A 90 -48.65 -5.88 41.92
C ARG A 90 -47.74 -5.89 40.68
N ASN A 91 -46.77 -6.79 40.65
CA ASN A 91 -45.93 -7.04 39.48
C ASN A 91 -46.76 -7.70 38.37
N HIS A 92 -46.91 -7.02 37.23
CA HIS A 92 -47.18 -7.70 35.96
C HIS A 92 -45.88 -7.78 35.15
N HIS A 93 -45.29 -8.96 35.14
CA HIS A 93 -44.35 -9.38 34.09
C HIS A 93 -45.11 -9.50 32.78
N ILE A 94 -44.63 -8.84 31.72
CA ILE A 94 -44.87 -9.31 30.35
C ILE A 94 -43.53 -9.40 29.65
N SER A 95 -43.05 -10.65 29.58
CA SER A 95 -42.18 -11.11 28.51
C SER A 95 -42.98 -11.10 27.21
N ARG A 96 -42.47 -10.44 26.15
CA ARG A 96 -42.48 -10.96 24.78
C ARG A 96 -41.65 -10.09 23.82
N ARG A 97 -40.66 -10.75 23.21
CA ARG A 97 -39.94 -10.36 21.99
C ARG A 97 -40.85 -10.57 20.76
N ASN A 98 -40.95 -9.57 19.88
CA ASN A 98 -40.67 -9.62 18.43
C ASN A 98 -41.46 -8.56 17.62
N GLN A 99 -40.72 -7.91 16.71
CA GLN A 99 -41.15 -7.15 15.52
C GLN A 99 -42.35 -6.20 15.69
N ARG A 100 -42.07 -4.96 16.09
CA ARG A 100 -42.98 -3.81 15.90
C ARG A 100 -42.26 -2.73 15.12
N ASP A 101 -42.95 -2.11 14.16
CA ASP A 101 -42.44 -0.99 13.35
C ASP A 101 -41.92 0.14 14.23
N SER A 102 -40.80 0.75 13.85
CA SER A 102 -40.11 1.81 14.60
C SER A 102 -41.05 2.95 15.01
N LEU A 103 -42.04 3.26 14.15
CA LEU A 103 -43.10 4.26 14.41
C LEU A 103 -44.07 3.85 15.51
N SER A 104 -44.45 2.57 15.56
CA SER A 104 -45.32 2.04 16.61
C SER A 104 -44.61 1.95 17.96
N GLN A 105 -43.30 1.66 17.96
CA GLN A 105 -42.48 1.74 19.17
C GLN A 105 -42.32 3.18 19.67
N LEU A 106 -42.19 4.15 18.75
CA LEU A 106 -42.11 5.57 19.09
C LEU A 106 -43.46 6.11 19.58
N ALA A 107 -44.56 5.72 18.94
CA ALA A 107 -45.91 6.04 19.41
C ALA A 107 -46.18 5.42 20.78
N ASP A 108 -45.81 4.15 21.00
CA ASP A 108 -45.90 3.49 22.31
C ASP A 108 -44.99 4.16 23.34
N LEU A 109 -43.79 4.62 22.98
CA LEU A 109 -42.88 5.36 23.87
C LEU A 109 -43.35 6.79 24.15
N VAL A 110 -44.00 7.47 23.20
CA VAL A 110 -44.61 8.79 23.39
C VAL A 110 -45.82 8.67 24.29
N VAL A 111 -46.71 7.70 24.04
CA VAL A 111 -47.87 7.39 24.89
C VAL A 111 -47.42 6.91 26.27
N GLN A 112 -46.37 6.09 26.35
CA GLN A 112 -45.74 5.73 27.63
C GLN A 112 -45.03 6.92 28.26
N SER A 113 -44.50 7.90 27.53
CA SER A 113 -43.90 9.11 28.12
C SER A 113 -44.95 10.08 28.66
N GLU A 114 -46.14 10.11 28.03
CA GLU A 114 -47.30 10.86 28.49
C GLU A 114 -47.94 10.20 29.73
N HIS A 115 -47.88 8.87 29.83
CA HIS A 115 -48.43 8.10 30.95
C HIS A 115 -47.42 7.68 32.04
N ASN A 116 -46.11 7.71 31.78
CA ASN A 116 -45.10 7.42 32.78
C ASN A 116 -44.86 8.66 33.64
N ASP A 117 -44.96 8.46 34.95
CA ASP A 117 -44.71 9.42 36.04
C ASP A 117 -43.31 10.07 36.04
N LEU A 118 -42.48 9.86 35.01
CA LEU A 118 -41.19 10.53 34.82
C LEU A 118 -41.33 12.03 34.54
N PHE A 119 -42.45 12.46 33.94
CA PHE A 119 -42.74 13.86 33.63
C PHE A 119 -43.92 14.45 34.43
N GLN A 120 -44.59 13.67 35.29
CA GLN A 120 -45.63 14.15 36.21
C GLN A 120 -45.09 14.75 37.52
N ILE A 121 -43.84 15.24 37.54
CA ILE A 121 -43.48 16.28 38.50
C ILE A 121 -44.20 17.53 37.99
N LYS A 122 -45.07 18.15 38.80
CA LYS A 122 -45.95 19.32 38.48
C LYS A 122 -45.25 20.57 37.91
N LYS A 123 -43.99 20.47 37.50
CA LYS A 123 -43.22 21.38 36.66
C LYS A 123 -42.33 20.53 35.75
N SER A 124 -42.47 20.65 34.43
CA SER A 124 -41.43 20.16 33.51
C SER A 124 -40.09 20.70 33.98
N LEU A 125 -39.15 19.81 34.34
CA LEU A 125 -37.78 20.16 34.75
C LEU A 125 -37.05 20.92 33.62
N ILE A 126 -37.55 20.83 32.39
CA ILE A 126 -36.99 21.44 31.19
C ILE A 126 -37.87 22.64 30.79
N PRO A 127 -37.32 23.86 30.66
CA PRO A 127 -38.05 25.02 30.15
C PRO A 127 -38.62 24.79 28.74
N SER A 128 -39.80 25.33 28.44
CA SER A 128 -40.51 25.07 27.17
C SER A 128 -39.70 25.39 25.91
N ARG A 129 -38.86 26.43 25.94
CA ARG A 129 -37.96 26.78 24.84
C ARG A 129 -36.88 25.71 24.58
N VAL A 130 -36.33 25.14 25.65
CA VAL A 130 -35.34 24.06 25.56
C VAL A 130 -36.02 22.78 25.06
N LEU A 131 -37.23 22.50 25.54
CA LEU A 131 -38.01 21.35 25.07
C LEU A 131 -38.33 21.45 23.57
N ALA A 132 -38.69 22.64 23.07
CA ALA A 132 -38.90 22.87 21.64
C ALA A 132 -37.62 22.62 20.83
N CYS A 133 -36.48 23.18 21.25
CA CYS A 133 -35.18 22.96 20.61
C CYS A 133 -34.81 21.46 20.54
N VAL A 134 -34.96 20.74 21.65
CA VAL A 134 -34.70 19.29 21.71
C VAL A 134 -35.64 18.51 20.79
N LYS A 135 -36.92 18.91 20.70
CA LYS A 135 -37.87 18.29 19.76
C LYS A 135 -37.46 18.53 18.32
N ASP A 136 -37.08 19.75 17.96
CA ASP A 136 -36.67 20.11 16.60
C ASP A 136 -35.40 19.35 16.19
N GLU A 137 -34.38 19.32 17.07
CA GLU A 137 -33.15 18.55 16.85
C GLU A 137 -33.41 17.03 16.72
N ASN A 138 -34.30 16.47 17.55
CA ASN A 138 -34.68 15.06 17.44
C ASN A 138 -35.42 14.75 16.13
N LEU A 139 -36.29 15.64 15.68
CA LEU A 139 -36.99 15.49 14.40
C LEU A 139 -36.02 15.57 13.23
N GLU A 140 -35.05 16.49 13.27
CA GLU A 140 -33.99 16.57 12.28
C GLU A 140 -33.10 15.33 12.27
N PHE A 141 -32.71 14.84 13.46
CA PHE A 141 -31.98 13.59 13.60
C PHE A 141 -32.73 12.40 12.99
N LEU A 142 -34.04 12.28 13.26
CA LEU A 142 -34.87 11.22 12.69
C LEU A 142 -34.95 11.34 11.16
N LYS A 143 -35.18 12.55 10.63
CA LYS A 143 -35.17 12.81 9.19
C LYS A 143 -33.84 12.41 8.54
N ASN A 144 -32.72 12.81 9.14
CA ASN A 144 -31.39 12.48 8.64
C ASN A 144 -31.13 10.97 8.70
N ARG A 145 -31.49 10.31 9.81
CA ARG A 145 -31.34 8.87 9.96
C ARG A 145 -32.15 8.09 8.93
N ASP A 146 -33.39 8.52 8.68
CA ASP A 146 -34.29 7.82 7.77
C ASP A 146 -33.96 8.15 6.29
N THR A 147 -33.36 9.33 6.00
CA THR A 147 -32.89 9.71 4.66
C THR A 147 -31.54 9.07 4.32
N TYR A 148 -30.57 9.10 5.23
CA TYR A 148 -29.22 8.56 4.99
C TYR A 148 -29.13 7.09 5.42
N CYS A 149 -29.87 6.24 4.70
CA CYS A 149 -29.86 4.79 4.88
C CYS A 149 -29.41 4.05 3.61
N GLU A 150 -29.03 2.79 3.77
CA GLU A 150 -28.55 1.93 2.68
C GLU A 150 -29.61 1.76 1.57
N ASP A 151 -30.89 1.69 1.93
CA ASP A 151 -31.98 1.53 0.97
C ASP A 151 -32.18 2.77 0.10
N TYR A 152 -32.05 3.97 0.68
CA TYR A 152 -32.08 5.21 -0.10
C TYR A 152 -30.90 5.26 -1.08
N PHE A 153 -29.71 4.86 -0.66
CA PHE A 153 -28.50 4.91 -1.49
C PHE A 153 -28.61 3.91 -2.64
N ARG A 154 -29.14 2.71 -2.36
CA ARG A 154 -29.46 1.70 -3.37
C ARG A 154 -30.54 2.17 -4.33
N PHE A 155 -31.57 2.86 -3.83
CA PHE A 155 -32.61 3.45 -4.68
C PHE A 155 -32.03 4.48 -5.65
N ILE A 156 -31.19 5.41 -5.18
CA ILE A 156 -30.55 6.41 -6.06
C ILE A 156 -29.60 5.73 -7.05
N TYR A 157 -28.84 4.70 -6.62
CA TYR A 157 -28.01 3.91 -7.52
C TYR A 157 -28.83 3.27 -8.65
N ASN A 158 -29.94 2.59 -8.31
CA ASN A 158 -30.82 1.96 -9.28
C ASN A 158 -31.41 3.00 -10.24
N LEU A 159 -31.85 4.16 -9.71
CA LEU A 159 -32.37 5.26 -10.51
C LEU A 159 -31.34 5.81 -11.51
N SER A 160 -30.08 5.93 -11.09
CA SER A 160 -28.96 6.31 -11.96
C SER A 160 -28.56 5.23 -12.98
N ASN A 161 -29.01 3.99 -12.80
CA ASN A 161 -28.71 2.86 -13.69
C ASN A 161 -29.85 2.56 -14.70
N ILE A 162 -31.01 3.21 -14.59
CA ILE A 162 -32.19 2.97 -15.44
C ILE A 162 -31.90 3.19 -16.94
N CYS A 163 -30.95 4.06 -17.29
CA CYS A 163 -30.58 4.30 -18.68
C CYS A 163 -30.05 3.06 -19.41
N PHE A 164 -29.76 1.97 -18.70
CA PHE A 164 -29.31 0.70 -19.28
C PHE A 164 -30.42 -0.36 -19.37
N ASP A 165 -31.62 -0.10 -18.86
CA ASP A 165 -32.70 -1.11 -18.87
C ASP A 165 -33.34 -1.22 -20.27
N GLU A 166 -33.22 -2.40 -20.87
CA GLU A 166 -33.61 -2.68 -22.27
C GLU A 166 -35.14 -2.64 -22.51
N ILE A 167 -35.95 -2.78 -21.45
CA ILE A 167 -37.43 -2.86 -21.52
C ILE A 167 -38.06 -1.58 -22.10
N ILE A 168 -37.37 -0.43 -22.03
CA ILE A 168 -37.87 0.85 -22.53
C ILE A 168 -37.78 0.95 -24.07
N TYR A 169 -36.97 0.10 -24.73
CA TYR A 169 -36.62 0.28 -26.14
C TYR A 169 -37.51 -0.46 -27.13
N GLU A 170 -38.25 -1.49 -26.72
CA GLU A 170 -39.09 -2.27 -27.65
C GLU A 170 -40.39 -1.56 -28.07
N THR A 171 -40.82 -0.52 -27.34
CA THR A 171 -42.16 0.08 -27.57
C THR A 171 -42.19 1.29 -28.52
N ASN A 172 -41.07 1.98 -28.80
CA ASN A 172 -41.10 3.28 -29.50
C ASN A 172 -40.04 3.42 -30.62
N ASN A 173 -40.36 2.89 -31.80
CA ASN A 173 -39.41 2.66 -32.90
C ASN A 173 -38.87 3.88 -33.68
N ILE A 174 -39.17 5.15 -33.36
CA ILE A 174 -38.66 6.30 -34.16
C ILE A 174 -38.21 7.54 -33.32
N GLN A 175 -38.53 7.63 -32.02
CA GLN A 175 -38.06 8.72 -31.13
C GLN A 175 -36.88 8.33 -30.21
N SER A 176 -36.28 7.15 -30.45
CA SER A 176 -35.39 6.47 -29.51
C SER A 176 -34.06 7.18 -29.25
N THR A 177 -33.47 7.89 -30.22
CA THR A 177 -32.11 8.45 -30.07
C THR A 177 -32.04 9.67 -29.14
N ASN A 178 -32.95 10.64 -29.28
CA ASN A 178 -32.99 11.85 -28.45
C ASN A 178 -33.44 11.57 -27.00
N MET A 179 -34.36 10.62 -26.81
CA MET A 179 -34.75 10.14 -25.48
C MET A 179 -33.58 9.42 -24.79
N ASN A 180 -32.81 8.61 -25.54
CA ASN A 180 -31.66 7.90 -25.01
C ASN A 180 -30.56 8.87 -24.51
N ILE A 181 -30.22 9.90 -25.30
CA ILE A 181 -29.23 10.93 -24.91
C ILE A 181 -29.70 11.71 -23.67
N SER A 182 -30.99 12.04 -23.59
CA SER A 182 -31.56 12.75 -22.44
C SER A 182 -31.54 11.91 -21.16
N SER A 183 -31.78 10.59 -21.27
CA SER A 183 -31.70 9.64 -20.16
C SER A 183 -30.28 9.53 -19.61
N TYR A 184 -29.27 9.35 -20.46
CA TYR A 184 -27.87 9.34 -20.03
C TYR A 184 -27.46 10.64 -19.34
N LYS A 185 -27.86 11.80 -19.89
CA LYS A 185 -27.60 13.11 -19.27
C LYS A 185 -28.16 13.20 -17.85
N LEU A 186 -29.42 12.82 -17.64
CA LEU A 186 -30.07 12.89 -16.34
C LEU A 186 -29.48 11.88 -15.35
N CYS A 187 -29.24 10.64 -15.78
CA CYS A 187 -28.66 9.59 -14.96
C CYS A 187 -27.24 9.96 -14.50
N THR A 188 -26.40 10.46 -15.42
CA THR A 188 -25.05 10.94 -15.10
C THR A 188 -25.07 12.12 -14.13
N LYS A 189 -25.94 13.12 -14.37
CA LYS A 189 -26.09 14.25 -13.43
C LYS A 189 -26.55 13.81 -12.05
N LEU A 190 -27.49 12.87 -11.96
CA LEU A 190 -27.96 12.32 -10.69
C LEU A 190 -26.83 11.59 -9.97
N ALA A 191 -26.13 10.70 -10.68
CA ALA A 191 -25.07 9.87 -10.12
C ALA A 191 -23.93 10.75 -9.57
N LEU A 192 -23.44 11.70 -10.36
CA LEU A 192 -22.33 12.57 -9.97
C LEU A 192 -22.71 13.49 -8.82
N ASN A 193 -23.89 14.13 -8.86
CA ASN A 193 -24.33 15.00 -7.77
C ASN A 193 -24.52 14.23 -6.47
N PHE A 194 -25.14 13.05 -6.51
CA PHE A 194 -25.32 12.24 -5.33
C PHE A 194 -23.99 11.74 -4.77
N LEU A 195 -23.11 11.22 -5.64
CA LEU A 195 -21.81 10.68 -5.22
C LEU A 195 -20.95 11.75 -4.55
N PHE A 196 -20.73 12.89 -5.20
CA PHE A 196 -19.80 13.92 -4.72
C PHE A 196 -20.36 14.79 -3.59
N ASN A 197 -21.66 15.09 -3.60
CA ASN A 197 -22.25 15.97 -2.59
C ASN A 197 -22.82 15.21 -1.39
N THR A 198 -23.09 13.90 -1.52
CA THR A 198 -23.69 13.10 -0.44
C THR A 198 -22.85 11.88 -0.10
N HIS A 199 -22.73 10.91 -1.02
CA HIS A 199 -22.23 9.57 -0.68
C HIS A 199 -20.79 9.58 -0.17
N LEU A 200 -19.87 10.27 -0.86
CA LEU A 200 -18.47 10.37 -0.45
C LEU A 200 -18.30 11.10 0.89
N ARG A 201 -19.24 11.95 1.29
CA ARG A 201 -19.19 12.71 2.55
C ARG A 201 -19.77 11.95 3.75
N THR A 202 -20.31 10.75 3.53
CA THR A 202 -20.93 9.96 4.58
C THR A 202 -19.94 9.18 5.43
N HIS A 203 -20.41 8.74 6.60
CA HIS A 203 -19.63 7.87 7.49
C HIS A 203 -19.27 6.55 6.80
N ARG A 204 -18.08 6.00 7.11
CA ARG A 204 -17.53 4.77 6.49
C ARG A 204 -18.51 3.60 6.45
N ARG A 205 -19.41 3.49 7.43
CA ARG A 205 -20.45 2.45 7.50
C ARG A 205 -21.36 2.43 6.25
N LEU A 206 -21.76 3.59 5.72
CA LEU A 206 -22.64 3.68 4.55
C LEU A 206 -21.88 3.49 3.23
N ARG A 207 -20.56 3.75 3.23
CA ARG A 207 -19.70 3.64 2.04
C ARG A 207 -19.20 2.22 1.77
N LYS A 208 -19.07 1.40 2.82
CA LYS A 208 -18.46 0.08 2.74
C LYS A 208 -19.14 -0.79 1.67
N ASN A 209 -18.33 -1.33 0.75
CA ASN A 209 -18.72 -2.24 -0.33
C ASN A 209 -19.69 -1.68 -1.38
N THR A 210 -20.00 -0.38 -1.40
CA THR A 210 -20.90 0.21 -2.41
C THR A 210 -20.17 1.12 -3.39
N LEU A 211 -19.05 1.75 -2.99
CA LEU A 211 -18.34 2.71 -3.85
C LEU A 211 -17.82 2.09 -5.14
N ASP A 212 -17.41 0.81 -5.13
CA ASP A 212 -17.00 0.10 -6.33
C ASP A 212 -18.11 0.01 -7.38
N ASP A 213 -19.36 -0.23 -6.95
CA ASP A 213 -20.52 -0.28 -7.82
C ASP A 213 -20.75 1.08 -8.49
N TRP A 214 -20.58 2.17 -7.74
CA TRP A 214 -20.68 3.53 -8.27
C TRP A 214 -19.59 3.83 -9.31
N VAL A 215 -18.35 3.39 -9.08
CA VAL A 215 -17.25 3.53 -10.06
C VAL A 215 -17.58 2.77 -11.34
N GLN A 216 -18.08 1.54 -11.23
CA GLN A 216 -18.49 0.73 -12.39
C GLN A 216 -19.67 1.36 -13.15
N LEU A 217 -20.66 1.89 -12.44
CA LEU A 217 -21.79 2.60 -13.05
C LEU A 217 -21.31 3.83 -13.84
N LEU A 218 -20.45 4.66 -13.24
CA LEU A 218 -19.89 5.83 -13.92
C LEU A 218 -19.03 5.43 -15.13
N SER A 219 -18.19 4.40 -15.02
CA SER A 219 -17.42 3.87 -16.14
C SER A 219 -18.33 3.48 -17.31
N ARG A 220 -19.42 2.73 -17.05
CA ARG A 220 -20.41 2.38 -18.09
C ARG A 220 -21.08 3.60 -18.71
N LEU A 221 -21.44 4.60 -17.91
CA LEU A 221 -22.05 5.85 -18.38
C LEU A 221 -21.11 6.64 -19.30
N PHE A 222 -19.82 6.70 -18.96
CA PHE A 222 -18.79 7.38 -19.76
C PHE A 222 -18.50 6.64 -21.07
N GLN A 223 -18.34 5.31 -21.01
CA GLN A 223 -18.08 4.51 -22.21
C GLN A 223 -19.23 4.60 -23.24
N LYS A 224 -20.48 4.62 -22.78
CA LYS A 224 -21.66 4.60 -23.68
C LYS A 224 -22.04 5.95 -24.26
N ASN A 225 -21.67 7.07 -23.64
CA ASN A 225 -22.15 8.37 -24.07
C ASN A 225 -21.13 9.50 -23.82
N SER A 226 -20.68 10.16 -24.89
CA SER A 226 -19.74 11.28 -24.83
C SER A 226 -20.27 12.48 -24.00
N LEU A 227 -21.58 12.72 -23.99
CA LEU A 227 -22.18 13.77 -23.15
C LEU A 227 -21.98 13.48 -21.65
N SER A 228 -21.96 12.20 -21.24
CA SER A 228 -21.64 11.83 -19.85
C SER A 228 -20.23 12.25 -19.49
N CYS A 229 -19.26 12.06 -20.41
CA CYS A 229 -17.90 12.52 -20.23
C CYS A 229 -17.84 14.04 -20.08
N LYS A 230 -18.50 14.76 -21.00
CA LYS A 230 -18.58 16.22 -20.95
C LYS A 230 -19.15 16.73 -19.62
N ILE A 231 -20.23 16.13 -19.12
CA ILE A 231 -20.82 16.53 -17.83
C ILE A 231 -19.83 16.37 -16.68
N PHE A 232 -18.99 15.33 -16.70
CA PHE A 232 -17.96 15.15 -15.67
C PHE A 232 -16.86 16.23 -15.77
N TYR A 233 -16.40 16.54 -17.00
CA TYR A 233 -15.43 17.62 -17.21
C TYR A 233 -15.98 18.99 -16.82
N ASP A 234 -17.22 19.31 -17.23
CA ASP A 234 -17.91 20.54 -16.81
C ASP A 234 -17.95 20.61 -15.28
N LEU A 235 -18.32 19.51 -14.61
CA LEU A 235 -18.34 19.42 -13.16
C LEU A 235 -16.97 19.65 -12.50
N LEU A 236 -15.88 19.22 -13.13
CA LEU A 236 -14.51 19.46 -12.66
C LEU A 236 -14.07 20.91 -12.85
N PHE A 237 -14.42 21.53 -13.98
CA PHE A 237 -13.93 22.85 -14.39
C PHE A 237 -14.87 24.02 -14.04
N GLU A 238 -16.10 23.76 -13.61
CA GLU A 238 -17.12 24.78 -13.29
C GLU A 238 -16.80 25.65 -12.06
N ASN A 239 -15.91 25.22 -11.16
CA ASN A 239 -15.66 25.91 -9.88
C ASN A 239 -14.27 26.55 -9.82
N GLU A 240 -14.13 27.65 -9.06
CA GLU A 240 -12.83 28.30 -8.80
C GLU A 240 -11.86 27.37 -8.06
N GLU A 241 -12.37 26.47 -7.22
CA GLU A 241 -11.56 25.47 -6.52
C GLU A 241 -11.28 24.26 -7.42
N ASN A 242 -10.00 23.97 -7.64
CA ASN A 242 -9.56 22.82 -8.41
C ASN A 242 -9.99 21.51 -7.71
N ARG A 243 -11.00 20.83 -8.27
CA ARG A 243 -11.54 19.57 -7.70
C ARG A 243 -10.55 18.41 -7.75
N LEU A 244 -9.60 18.41 -8.67
CA LEU A 244 -8.52 17.43 -8.67
C LEU A 244 -7.67 17.59 -7.42
N LYS A 245 -7.31 18.83 -7.05
CA LYS A 245 -6.61 19.11 -5.79
C LYS A 245 -7.45 18.68 -4.59
N LEU A 246 -8.74 19.05 -4.56
CA LEU A 246 -9.63 18.76 -3.45
C LEU A 246 -9.71 17.26 -3.13
N TYR A 247 -9.91 16.42 -4.16
CA TYR A 247 -10.12 14.99 -3.96
C TYR A 247 -8.84 14.16 -4.00
N LEU A 248 -7.82 14.52 -4.77
CA LEU A 248 -6.57 13.76 -4.84
C LEU A 248 -5.56 14.13 -3.75
N LEU A 249 -5.62 15.37 -3.21
CA LEU A 249 -4.60 15.87 -2.28
C LEU A 249 -5.21 16.30 -0.93
N ASP A 250 -6.18 17.21 -0.94
CA ASP A 250 -6.69 17.83 0.29
C ASP A 250 -7.63 16.89 1.08
N CYS A 251 -8.22 15.88 0.43
CA CYS A 251 -9.09 14.92 1.08
C CYS A 251 -8.29 14.03 2.05
N PRO A 252 -8.60 14.03 3.38
CA PRO A 252 -7.83 13.26 4.35
C PRO A 252 -8.13 11.74 4.30
N ILE A 253 -9.24 11.34 3.68
CA ILE A 253 -9.72 9.95 3.65
C ILE A 253 -9.12 9.21 2.45
N TYR A 254 -8.18 8.29 2.73
CA TYR A 254 -7.50 7.47 1.71
C TYR A 254 -8.46 6.78 0.72
N GLU A 255 -9.51 6.12 1.23
CA GLU A 255 -10.51 5.42 0.41
C GLU A 255 -11.19 6.34 -0.62
N ILE A 256 -11.45 7.61 -0.26
CA ILE A 256 -12.07 8.56 -1.18
C ILE A 256 -11.08 8.99 -2.27
N ARG A 257 -9.81 9.21 -1.92
CA ARG A 257 -8.76 9.56 -2.90
C ARG A 257 -8.63 8.46 -3.95
N GLN A 258 -8.60 7.19 -3.50
CA GLN A 258 -8.53 6.01 -4.37
C GLN A 258 -9.76 5.85 -5.27
N ILE A 259 -10.96 6.06 -4.72
CA ILE A 259 -12.19 5.99 -5.53
C ILE A 259 -12.21 7.11 -6.57
N PHE A 260 -11.79 8.32 -6.21
CA PHE A 260 -11.74 9.43 -7.15
C PHE A 260 -10.68 9.24 -8.24
N GLU A 261 -9.51 8.71 -7.91
CA GLU A 261 -8.47 8.31 -8.87
C GLU A 261 -9.05 7.34 -9.91
N ARG A 262 -9.72 6.27 -9.47
CA ARG A 262 -10.35 5.31 -10.39
C ARG A 262 -11.46 5.91 -11.25
N ILE A 263 -12.25 6.86 -10.72
CA ILE A 263 -13.22 7.59 -11.54
C ILE A 263 -12.50 8.41 -12.62
N CYS A 264 -11.40 9.08 -12.25
CA CYS A 264 -10.56 9.85 -13.17
C CYS A 264 -9.89 8.96 -14.24
N GLU A 265 -9.43 7.77 -13.87
CA GLU A 265 -8.91 6.79 -14.83
C GLU A 265 -10.00 6.38 -15.84
N ASN A 266 -11.19 6.03 -15.36
CA ASN A 266 -12.30 5.60 -16.22
C ASN A 266 -12.77 6.69 -17.19
N ILE A 267 -12.81 7.96 -16.76
CA ILE A 267 -13.19 9.06 -17.66
C ILE A 267 -12.11 9.28 -18.73
N LEU A 268 -10.82 9.21 -18.39
CA LEU A 268 -9.72 9.35 -19.35
C LEU A 268 -9.77 8.23 -20.38
N GLN A 269 -9.89 6.97 -19.95
CA GLN A 269 -10.04 5.81 -20.84
C GLN A 269 -11.26 5.96 -21.77
N SER A 270 -12.40 6.35 -21.21
CA SER A 270 -13.64 6.52 -21.99
C SER A 270 -13.56 7.69 -22.96
N SER A 271 -12.83 8.76 -22.61
CA SER A 271 -12.67 9.94 -23.46
C SER A 271 -11.84 9.64 -24.70
N TYR A 272 -10.92 8.67 -24.66
CA TYR A 272 -10.22 8.19 -25.86
C TYR A 272 -11.12 7.43 -26.85
N ILE A 273 -12.29 6.97 -26.41
CA ILE A 273 -13.29 6.34 -27.30
C ILE A 273 -14.08 7.41 -28.07
N HIS A 274 -14.18 8.64 -27.53
CA HIS A 274 -14.99 9.71 -28.08
C HIS A 274 -14.11 10.87 -28.59
N ASP A 275 -13.95 11.00 -29.91
CA ASP A 275 -13.06 11.99 -30.53
C ASP A 275 -13.32 13.45 -30.12
N ASP A 276 -14.57 13.79 -29.75
CA ASP A 276 -14.96 15.15 -29.34
C ASP A 276 -14.46 15.55 -27.94
N GLN A 277 -13.85 14.63 -27.19
CA GLN A 277 -13.37 14.85 -25.82
C GLN A 277 -11.87 15.14 -25.72
N MET A 278 -11.10 15.12 -26.81
CA MET A 278 -9.64 15.30 -26.77
C MET A 278 -9.20 16.58 -26.06
N LYS A 279 -9.85 17.72 -26.33
CA LYS A 279 -9.55 19.00 -25.66
C LYS A 279 -9.79 18.96 -24.15
N ASN A 280 -10.77 18.17 -23.71
CA ASN A 280 -11.07 18.04 -22.28
C ASN A 280 -10.00 17.17 -21.59
N ILE A 281 -9.47 16.15 -22.26
CA ILE A 281 -8.31 15.38 -21.78
C ILE A 281 -7.10 16.29 -21.62
N GLU A 282 -6.80 17.11 -22.63
CA GLU A 282 -5.69 18.06 -22.61
C GLU A 282 -5.78 19.00 -21.40
N LEU A 283 -6.92 19.69 -21.24
CA LEU A 283 -7.18 20.59 -20.11
C LEU A 283 -7.11 19.86 -18.76
N PHE A 284 -7.62 18.63 -18.68
CA PHE A 284 -7.59 17.82 -17.46
C PHE A 284 -6.15 17.52 -17.04
N ILE A 285 -5.32 17.06 -17.98
CA ILE A 285 -3.95 16.66 -17.69
C ILE A 285 -3.07 17.90 -17.43
N GLU A 286 -3.30 19.02 -18.14
CA GLU A 286 -2.67 20.30 -17.82
C GLU A 286 -2.94 20.72 -16.37
N GLN A 287 -4.20 20.70 -15.94
CA GLN A 287 -4.55 21.01 -14.55
C GLN A 287 -3.96 20.01 -13.56
N LEU A 288 -3.87 18.73 -13.92
CA LEU A 288 -3.25 17.70 -13.07
C LEU A 288 -1.75 17.95 -12.90
N ILE A 289 -1.01 18.18 -13.99
CA ILE A 289 0.45 18.34 -13.95
C ILE A 289 0.85 19.66 -13.28
N ILE A 290 0.07 20.74 -13.40
CA ILE A 290 0.32 22.01 -12.69
C ILE A 290 0.32 21.83 -11.16
N LEU A 291 -0.45 20.87 -10.62
CA LEU A 291 -0.46 20.61 -9.17
C LEU A 291 0.89 20.12 -8.64
N LEU A 292 1.73 19.49 -9.48
CA LEU A 292 3.02 18.93 -9.09
C LEU A 292 3.98 19.98 -8.53
N ASP A 293 3.94 21.20 -9.06
CA ASP A 293 4.91 22.25 -8.73
C ASP A 293 4.78 22.77 -7.29
N LYS A 294 3.57 22.75 -6.74
CA LYS A 294 3.28 23.37 -5.43
C LYS A 294 2.34 22.53 -4.57
N SER A 295 1.12 22.25 -5.04
CA SER A 295 0.09 21.57 -4.26
C SER A 295 0.52 20.19 -3.78
N VAL A 296 1.18 19.40 -4.64
CA VAL A 296 1.69 18.07 -4.30
C VAL A 296 2.83 18.16 -3.28
N VAL A 297 3.69 19.17 -3.40
CA VAL A 297 4.80 19.42 -2.45
C VAL A 297 4.27 19.86 -1.08
N GLU A 298 3.14 20.56 -1.03
CA GLU A 298 2.47 20.91 0.22
C GLU A 298 1.75 19.70 0.86
N GLN A 299 1.23 18.78 0.05
CA GLN A 299 0.41 17.62 0.48
C GLN A 299 1.06 16.25 0.22
N ILE A 300 2.37 16.14 0.47
CA ILE A 300 3.19 14.94 0.18
C ILE A 300 2.62 13.67 0.83
N LYS A 301 2.00 13.75 2.01
CA LYS A 301 1.43 12.59 2.71
C LYS A 301 0.16 12.02 2.05
N HIS A 302 -0.42 12.74 1.09
CA HIS A 302 -1.69 12.38 0.47
C HIS A 302 -1.57 12.21 -1.06
N SER A 303 -0.36 12.35 -1.62
CA SER A 303 -0.12 12.38 -3.06
C SER A 303 -0.07 11.03 -3.76
N GLN A 304 -0.25 9.90 -3.07
CA GLN A 304 -0.17 8.58 -3.69
C GLN A 304 -1.18 8.41 -4.85
N ALA A 305 -2.46 8.70 -4.60
CA ALA A 305 -3.52 8.62 -5.61
C ALA A 305 -3.30 9.58 -6.80
N TYR A 306 -2.61 10.70 -6.56
CA TYR A 306 -2.23 11.62 -7.62
C TYR A 306 -1.19 10.99 -8.58
N PHE A 307 -0.15 10.35 -8.05
CA PHE A 307 0.86 9.69 -8.87
C PHE A 307 0.32 8.42 -9.54
N GLU A 308 -0.57 7.68 -8.87
CA GLU A 308 -1.31 6.55 -9.47
C GLU A 308 -2.08 7.01 -10.71
N LEU A 309 -2.78 8.14 -10.66
CA LEU A 309 -3.51 8.66 -11.82
C LEU A 309 -2.59 8.99 -13.01
N ILE A 310 -1.44 9.63 -12.76
CA ILE A 310 -0.46 9.94 -13.81
C ILE A 310 0.11 8.65 -14.40
N TYR A 311 0.40 7.67 -13.55
CA TYR A 311 0.88 6.36 -13.99
C TYR A 311 -0.16 5.61 -14.83
N SER A 312 -1.42 5.59 -14.41
CA SER A 312 -2.53 5.02 -15.18
C SER A 312 -2.67 5.70 -16.53
N TYR A 313 -2.58 7.04 -16.58
CA TYR A 313 -2.59 7.80 -17.83
C TYR A 313 -1.42 7.45 -18.76
N ALA A 314 -0.18 7.42 -18.24
CA ALA A 314 1.02 7.09 -19.01
C ALA A 314 0.99 5.68 -19.64
N ASN A 315 0.21 4.76 -19.07
CA ASN A 315 0.05 3.39 -19.58
C ASN A 315 -1.13 3.22 -20.55
N MET A 316 -1.92 4.27 -20.85
CA MET A 316 -3.10 4.13 -21.71
C MET A 316 -2.74 3.92 -23.18
N ASN A 317 -1.88 4.78 -23.74
CA ASN A 317 -1.48 4.74 -25.14
C ASN A 317 -0.25 5.62 -25.40
N GLN A 318 0.32 5.54 -26.59
CA GLN A 318 1.49 6.35 -26.96
C GLN A 318 1.22 7.86 -26.89
N ILE A 319 0.05 8.30 -27.32
CA ILE A 319 -0.35 9.73 -27.34
C ILE A 319 -0.31 10.34 -25.94
N SER A 320 -0.73 9.57 -24.92
CA SER A 320 -0.68 10.01 -23.52
C SER A 320 0.75 10.31 -23.06
N ILE A 321 1.74 9.50 -23.46
CA ILE A 321 3.15 9.69 -23.12
C ILE A 321 3.69 10.93 -23.83
N GLU A 322 3.40 11.08 -25.12
CA GLU A 322 3.79 12.26 -25.92
C GLU A 322 3.23 13.55 -25.33
N TYR A 323 1.99 13.50 -24.81
CA TYR A 323 1.38 14.66 -24.17
C TYR A 323 2.00 14.98 -22.80
N LEU A 324 2.32 13.96 -21.98
CA LEU A 324 3.08 14.16 -20.72
C LEU A 324 4.46 14.78 -20.98
N ILE A 325 5.11 14.36 -22.06
CA ILE A 325 6.37 14.92 -22.53
C ILE A 325 6.20 16.40 -22.87
N LYS A 326 5.19 16.74 -23.68
CA LYS A 326 4.86 18.13 -24.05
C LYS A 326 4.64 19.05 -22.84
N LEU A 327 4.14 18.51 -21.72
CA LEU A 327 3.92 19.25 -20.47
C LEU A 327 5.17 19.34 -19.56
N ASN A 328 6.34 18.89 -20.04
CA ASN A 328 7.58 18.82 -19.27
C ASN A 328 7.43 18.00 -17.98
N THR A 329 6.69 16.89 -18.06
CA THR A 329 6.42 16.05 -16.87
C THR A 329 7.70 15.41 -16.33
N PHE A 330 8.62 14.97 -17.19
CA PHE A 330 9.90 14.37 -16.78
C PHE A 330 10.73 15.28 -15.86
N PRO A 331 11.12 16.52 -16.26
CA PRO A 331 11.92 17.39 -15.39
C PRO A 331 11.18 17.79 -14.11
N ARG A 332 9.84 17.94 -14.14
CA ARG A 332 9.04 18.20 -12.94
C ARG A 332 9.09 17.04 -11.95
N LEU A 333 8.95 15.80 -12.42
CA LEU A 333 9.07 14.59 -11.60
C LEU A 333 10.49 14.41 -11.06
N MET A 334 11.52 14.65 -11.87
CA MET A 334 12.93 14.58 -11.41
C MET A 334 13.22 15.61 -10.32
N LYS A 335 12.74 16.84 -10.49
CA LYS A 335 12.84 17.90 -9.45
C LYS A 335 12.07 17.52 -8.19
N PHE A 336 10.87 16.95 -8.33
CA PHE A 336 10.10 16.44 -7.20
C PHE A 336 10.84 15.31 -6.49
N LEU A 337 11.43 14.36 -7.22
CA LEU A 337 12.06 13.19 -6.63
C LEU A 337 13.41 13.52 -5.96
N LEU A 338 14.31 14.22 -6.67
CA LEU A 338 15.70 14.42 -6.23
C LEU A 338 15.89 15.67 -5.38
N GLY A 339 15.15 16.74 -5.70
CA GLY A 339 15.24 18.05 -5.01
C GLY A 339 16.49 18.82 -5.34
N ASP A 340 16.83 19.76 -4.46
CA ASP A 340 18.10 20.49 -4.55
C ASP A 340 19.28 19.55 -4.28
N TYR A 341 20.49 19.95 -4.72
CA TYR A 341 21.70 19.13 -4.66
C TYR A 341 22.18 18.94 -3.20
N ILE A 342 21.50 18.08 -2.45
CA ILE A 342 21.82 17.67 -1.09
C ILE A 342 22.08 16.16 -1.14
N ASP A 343 23.26 15.74 -0.68
CA ASP A 343 23.70 14.33 -0.74
C ASP A 343 22.90 13.38 0.16
N ASN A 344 22.02 13.91 1.02
CA ASN A 344 21.20 13.13 1.94
C ASN A 344 19.96 12.52 1.27
N ARG A 345 19.48 11.41 1.83
CA ARG A 345 18.20 10.79 1.43
C ARG A 345 17.06 11.78 1.67
N ARG A 346 16.27 12.09 0.62
CA ARG A 346 15.17 13.06 0.71
C ARG A 346 13.92 12.47 1.37
N TRP A 347 13.60 11.23 1.03
CA TRP A 347 12.36 10.56 1.43
C TRP A 347 12.58 9.51 2.51
N ASN A 348 11.69 9.43 3.49
CA ASN A 348 11.73 8.33 4.45
C ASN A 348 11.25 7.00 3.80
N SER A 349 11.40 5.87 4.51
CA SER A 349 11.01 4.54 4.00
C SER A 349 9.55 4.47 3.55
N GLY A 350 8.60 5.02 4.33
CA GLY A 350 7.18 5.02 3.97
C GLY A 350 6.91 5.79 2.67
N GLN A 351 7.49 6.98 2.54
CA GLN A 351 7.35 7.81 1.35
C GLN A 351 8.03 7.18 0.12
N ALA A 352 9.22 6.61 0.29
CA ALA A 352 9.93 5.94 -0.80
C ALA A 352 9.12 4.74 -1.36
N LYS A 353 8.36 4.04 -0.51
CA LYS A 353 7.43 2.99 -0.95
C LYS A 353 6.31 3.54 -1.83
N GLU A 354 5.66 4.61 -1.40
CA GLU A 354 4.60 5.27 -2.17
C GLU A 354 5.13 5.89 -3.48
N PHE A 355 6.38 6.39 -3.48
CA PHE A 355 7.01 7.02 -4.63
C PHE A 355 7.67 6.05 -5.61
N GLY A 356 7.60 4.74 -5.38
CA GLY A 356 7.97 3.73 -6.39
C GLY A 356 7.30 3.97 -7.75
N ILE A 357 6.06 4.47 -7.74
CA ILE A 357 5.28 4.79 -8.94
C ILE A 357 5.92 5.93 -9.76
N ILE A 358 6.58 6.89 -9.10
CA ILE A 358 7.28 7.99 -9.79
C ILE A 358 8.42 7.45 -10.65
N HIS A 359 9.17 6.47 -10.13
CA HIS A 359 10.22 5.79 -10.88
C HIS A 359 9.68 5.08 -12.11
N GLU A 360 8.52 4.43 -12.00
CA GLU A 360 7.86 3.79 -13.14
C GLU A 360 7.44 4.82 -14.20
N ILE A 361 6.83 5.96 -13.81
CA ILE A 361 6.44 7.02 -14.76
C ILE A 361 7.67 7.59 -15.47
N ILE A 362 8.73 7.93 -14.73
CA ILE A 362 10.00 8.42 -15.28
C ILE A 362 10.55 7.41 -16.29
N SER A 363 10.47 6.12 -15.97
CA SER A 363 10.99 5.05 -16.80
C SER A 363 10.17 4.83 -18.07
N ILE A 364 8.84 4.92 -18.01
CA ILE A 364 7.95 4.88 -19.17
C ILE A 364 8.29 6.01 -20.15
N ILE A 365 8.39 7.25 -19.65
CA ILE A 365 8.72 8.42 -20.47
C ILE A 365 10.12 8.24 -21.10
N THR A 366 11.10 7.83 -20.31
CA THR A 366 12.47 7.65 -20.77
C THR A 366 12.57 6.56 -21.84
N LEU A 367 12.00 5.38 -21.60
CA LEU A 367 11.99 4.26 -22.56
C LEU A 367 11.30 4.66 -23.88
N HIS A 368 10.22 5.43 -23.80
CA HIS A 368 9.53 5.94 -24.98
C HIS A 368 10.44 6.85 -25.82
N VAL A 369 11.10 7.84 -25.20
CA VAL A 369 12.07 8.72 -25.89
C VAL A 369 13.21 7.90 -26.52
N TYR A 370 13.76 6.93 -25.78
CA TYR A 370 14.81 6.06 -26.29
C TYR A 370 14.37 5.23 -27.50
N SER A 371 13.11 4.79 -27.55
CA SER A 371 12.56 4.04 -28.69
C SER A 371 12.41 4.88 -29.96
N MET A 372 12.20 6.20 -29.81
CA MET A 372 12.03 7.16 -30.91
C MET A 372 13.35 7.66 -31.51
N ASN A 373 14.51 7.32 -30.89
CA ASN A 373 15.86 7.68 -31.36
C ASN A 373 16.20 7.22 -32.79
N LYS A 374 15.38 6.36 -33.41
CA LYS A 374 15.59 5.92 -34.79
C LYS A 374 15.29 7.01 -35.83
N ASN A 375 14.52 8.06 -35.49
CA ASN A 375 14.27 9.26 -36.31
C ASN A 375 13.95 10.48 -35.42
N PRO A 376 14.94 11.18 -34.85
CA PRO A 376 14.68 12.23 -33.88
C PRO A 376 14.10 13.49 -34.55
N SER A 377 12.94 13.94 -34.08
CA SER A 377 12.51 15.33 -34.30
C SER A 377 13.34 16.28 -33.41
N ALA A 378 13.35 17.58 -33.72
CA ALA A 378 14.06 18.57 -32.91
C ALA A 378 13.56 18.60 -31.45
N GLU A 379 12.26 18.43 -31.23
CA GLU A 379 11.65 18.38 -29.91
C GLU A 379 12.16 17.18 -29.09
N TYR A 380 12.22 15.98 -29.68
CA TYR A 380 12.73 14.79 -28.98
C TYR A 380 14.21 14.92 -28.60
N LEU A 381 15.00 15.66 -29.38
CA LEU A 381 16.42 15.89 -29.08
C LEU A 381 16.61 16.77 -27.82
N GLU A 382 15.75 17.78 -27.63
CA GLU A 382 15.78 18.63 -26.43
C GLU A 382 15.50 17.80 -25.16
N ILE A 383 14.44 17.00 -25.19
CA ILE A 383 14.07 16.12 -24.07
C ILE A 383 15.15 15.07 -23.81
N GLN A 384 15.76 14.53 -24.87
CA GLN A 384 16.87 13.60 -24.73
C GLN A 384 18.07 14.24 -24.02
N ASN A 385 18.38 15.50 -24.33
CA ASN A 385 19.43 16.23 -23.62
C ASN A 385 19.08 16.42 -22.14
N GLU A 386 17.82 16.70 -21.81
CA GLU A 386 17.36 16.78 -20.42
C GLU A 386 17.48 15.44 -19.68
N ILE A 387 17.09 14.34 -20.31
CA ILE A 387 17.22 12.99 -19.78
C ILE A 387 18.70 12.64 -19.54
N ASN A 388 19.56 12.96 -20.51
CA ASN A 388 20.99 12.67 -20.47
C ASN A 388 21.69 13.35 -19.27
N ILE A 389 21.17 14.49 -18.76
CA ILE A 389 21.70 15.13 -17.54
C ILE A 389 21.70 14.16 -16.34
N TYR A 390 20.71 13.25 -16.28
CA TYR A 390 20.52 12.28 -15.21
C TYR A 390 21.05 10.87 -15.54
N ILE A 391 21.29 10.57 -16.81
CA ILE A 391 21.82 9.26 -17.24
C ILE A 391 23.33 9.31 -17.42
N SER A 392 23.86 10.32 -18.11
CA SER A 392 25.29 10.47 -18.42
C SER A 392 25.90 11.79 -17.95
N GLY A 393 25.12 12.64 -17.29
CA GLY A 393 25.53 13.97 -16.84
C GLY A 393 25.86 14.06 -15.36
N GLN A 394 25.82 15.30 -14.84
CA GLN A 394 26.22 15.62 -13.47
C GLN A 394 25.31 15.03 -12.38
N TRP A 395 24.07 14.65 -12.73
CA TRP A 395 23.09 14.11 -11.76
C TRP A 395 23.03 12.59 -11.74
N THR A 396 23.81 11.89 -12.58
CA THR A 396 23.80 10.43 -12.70
C THR A 396 23.98 9.72 -11.37
N ASN A 397 25.00 10.07 -10.60
CA ASN A 397 25.27 9.41 -9.33
C ASN A 397 24.11 9.59 -8.33
N ARG A 398 23.53 10.79 -8.27
CA ARG A 398 22.39 11.09 -7.40
C ARG A 398 21.15 10.29 -7.81
N TYR A 399 20.85 10.21 -9.10
CA TYR A 399 19.73 9.42 -9.60
C TYR A 399 19.92 7.93 -9.33
N LEU A 400 21.12 7.38 -9.56
CA LEU A 400 21.43 5.97 -9.29
C LEU A 400 21.33 5.61 -7.81
N LYS A 401 21.75 6.49 -6.89
CA LYS A 401 21.52 6.32 -5.45
C LYS A 401 20.03 6.23 -5.13
N GLU A 402 19.22 7.13 -5.69
CA GLU A 402 17.76 7.12 -5.49
C GLU A 402 17.11 5.85 -6.05
N ILE A 403 17.55 5.37 -7.21
CA ILE A 403 17.10 4.08 -7.78
C ILE A 403 17.42 2.92 -6.84
N CYS A 404 18.64 2.89 -6.27
CA CYS A 404 19.00 1.85 -5.30
C CYS A 404 18.11 1.90 -4.05
N TYR A 405 17.77 3.10 -3.56
CA TYR A 405 16.82 3.24 -2.45
C TYR A 405 15.40 2.77 -2.83
N ALA A 406 14.93 3.08 -4.04
CA ALA A 406 13.63 2.60 -4.50
C ALA A 406 13.56 1.07 -4.52
N PHE A 407 14.60 0.39 -5.04
CA PHE A 407 14.66 -1.07 -5.04
C PHE A 407 14.85 -1.69 -3.64
N GLN A 408 15.36 -0.96 -2.65
CA GLN A 408 15.38 -1.42 -1.25
C GLN A 408 13.97 -1.46 -0.66
N GLU A 409 13.14 -0.47 -1.00
CA GLU A 409 11.85 -0.26 -0.35
C GLU A 409 10.67 -0.92 -1.09
N VAL A 410 10.77 -1.02 -2.42
CA VAL A 410 9.72 -1.50 -3.34
C VAL A 410 10.20 -2.78 -4.03
N SER A 411 9.30 -3.74 -4.21
CA SER A 411 9.68 -5.01 -4.85
C SER A 411 10.01 -4.81 -6.33
N THR A 412 10.96 -5.61 -6.84
CA THR A 412 11.30 -5.63 -8.27
C THR A 412 10.12 -5.97 -9.18
N THR A 413 9.06 -6.58 -8.64
CA THR A 413 7.83 -6.90 -9.37
C THR A 413 6.91 -5.70 -9.56
N GLN A 414 7.09 -4.64 -8.76
CA GLN A 414 6.35 -3.37 -8.88
C GLN A 414 7.15 -2.34 -9.67
N LEU A 415 8.49 -2.46 -9.70
CA LEU A 415 9.40 -1.59 -10.46
C LEU A 415 9.80 -2.20 -11.83
N VAL A 416 8.81 -2.60 -12.63
CA VAL A 416 9.04 -3.36 -13.87
C VAL A 416 9.67 -2.48 -14.96
N GLN A 417 9.12 -1.29 -15.20
CA GLN A 417 9.62 -0.37 -16.22
C GLN A 417 10.96 0.22 -15.80
N THR A 418 11.14 0.48 -14.50
CA THR A 418 12.40 0.97 -13.94
C THR A 418 13.52 -0.05 -14.12
N LEU A 419 13.26 -1.32 -13.81
CA LEU A 419 14.22 -2.39 -14.07
C LEU A 419 14.55 -2.49 -15.56
N LYS A 420 13.53 -2.43 -16.42
CA LYS A 420 13.71 -2.50 -17.87
C LYS A 420 14.57 -1.35 -18.40
N LEU A 421 14.37 -0.14 -17.88
CA LEU A 421 15.20 1.02 -18.20
C LEU A 421 16.65 0.78 -17.78
N MET A 422 16.89 0.35 -16.54
CA MET A 422 18.26 0.09 -16.06
C MET A 422 18.98 -0.97 -16.91
N GLU A 423 18.29 -2.04 -17.30
CA GLU A 423 18.83 -3.07 -18.20
C GLU A 423 19.18 -2.50 -19.58
N THR A 424 18.32 -1.66 -20.13
CA THR A 424 18.50 -1.09 -21.47
C THR A 424 19.70 -0.13 -21.48
N LEU A 425 19.79 0.75 -20.47
CA LEU A 425 20.89 1.69 -20.34
C LEU A 425 22.24 0.99 -20.03
N ALA A 426 22.23 -0.06 -19.21
CA ALA A 426 23.43 -0.83 -18.89
C ALA A 426 23.93 -1.68 -20.07
N LYS A 427 23.02 -2.06 -20.98
CA LYS A 427 23.36 -2.75 -22.23
C LYS A 427 23.97 -1.80 -23.25
N ASP A 428 23.41 -0.60 -23.38
CA ASP A 428 23.79 0.35 -24.44
C ASP A 428 25.00 1.23 -24.06
N ASN A 429 25.29 1.40 -22.77
CA ASN A 429 26.36 2.28 -22.29
C ASN A 429 27.22 1.63 -21.20
N GLU A 430 28.48 1.36 -21.53
CA GLU A 430 29.47 0.76 -20.63
C GLU A 430 29.76 1.62 -19.38
N GLN A 431 29.89 2.95 -19.54
CA GLN A 431 30.13 3.85 -18.41
C GLN A 431 28.94 3.89 -17.46
N PHE A 432 27.72 3.91 -18.00
CA PHE A 432 26.50 3.85 -17.20
C PHE A 432 26.44 2.53 -16.41
N SER A 433 26.74 1.42 -17.07
CA SER A 433 26.81 0.09 -16.47
C SER A 433 27.79 0.04 -15.29
N GLU A 434 28.99 0.60 -15.43
CA GLU A 434 29.97 0.70 -14.35
C GLU A 434 29.45 1.54 -13.17
N GLN A 435 28.89 2.73 -13.44
CA GLN A 435 28.35 3.59 -12.38
C GLN A 435 27.15 2.95 -11.66
N LEU A 436 26.28 2.24 -12.38
CA LEU A 436 25.16 1.52 -11.81
C LEU A 436 25.65 0.40 -10.87
N ILE A 437 26.59 -0.44 -11.33
CA ILE A 437 27.18 -1.50 -10.50
C ILE A 437 27.82 -0.90 -9.25
N ARG A 438 28.61 0.17 -9.40
CA ARG A 438 29.25 0.86 -8.28
C ARG A 438 28.23 1.33 -7.23
N ASN A 439 27.14 1.96 -7.66
CA ASN A 439 26.10 2.45 -6.73
C ASN A 439 25.33 1.29 -6.06
N ILE A 440 25.08 0.20 -6.78
CA ILE A 440 24.48 -1.01 -6.21
C ILE A 440 25.41 -1.61 -5.15
N LEU A 441 26.71 -1.75 -5.43
CA LEU A 441 27.69 -2.28 -4.46
C LEU A 441 27.82 -1.41 -3.22
N LEU A 442 27.87 -0.08 -3.38
CA LEU A 442 27.86 0.86 -2.26
C LEU A 442 26.59 0.67 -1.41
N SER A 443 25.43 0.56 -2.05
CA SER A 443 24.15 0.29 -1.39
C SER A 443 24.15 -1.06 -0.66
N ILE A 444 24.69 -2.12 -1.28
CA ILE A 444 24.85 -3.45 -0.67
C ILE A 444 25.82 -3.41 0.51
N SER A 445 26.81 -2.52 0.54
CA SER A 445 27.73 -2.41 1.68
C SER A 445 27.11 -1.68 2.88
N GLN A 446 26.16 -0.76 2.65
CA GLN A 446 25.60 0.12 3.67
C GLN A 446 24.21 -0.30 4.18
N ALA A 447 23.41 -1.00 3.36
CA ALA A 447 22.04 -1.38 3.71
C ALA A 447 21.97 -2.43 4.84
N HIS A 448 20.82 -2.54 5.51
CA HIS A 448 20.59 -3.61 6.48
C HIS A 448 20.49 -4.98 5.80
N THR A 449 20.81 -6.04 6.53
CA THR A 449 20.87 -7.42 5.98
C THR A 449 19.54 -7.90 5.40
N ASN A 450 18.41 -7.36 5.85
CA ASN A 450 17.09 -7.75 5.37
C ASN A 450 16.76 -7.13 3.99
N ASP A 451 17.40 -6.01 3.63
CA ASP A 451 17.15 -5.28 2.39
C ASP A 451 18.07 -5.74 1.24
N LEU A 452 19.13 -6.50 1.57
CA LEU A 452 20.10 -6.98 0.58
C LEU A 452 19.47 -7.88 -0.49
N LYS A 453 18.41 -8.62 -0.16
CA LYS A 453 17.73 -9.52 -1.09
C LYS A 453 17.21 -8.79 -2.32
N SER A 454 16.69 -7.57 -2.19
CA SER A 454 16.17 -6.81 -3.33
C SER A 454 17.30 -6.18 -4.15
N LEU A 455 18.35 -5.68 -3.51
CA LEU A 455 19.56 -5.18 -4.18
C LEU A 455 20.29 -6.29 -4.96
N PHE A 456 20.39 -7.50 -4.41
CA PHE A 456 20.95 -8.64 -5.14
C PHE A 456 20.07 -9.07 -6.31
N LYS A 457 18.74 -8.93 -6.23
CA LYS A 457 17.87 -9.16 -7.38
C LYS A 457 18.11 -8.13 -8.50
N LEU A 458 18.27 -6.85 -8.15
CA LEU A 458 18.64 -5.82 -9.12
C LEU A 458 19.99 -6.15 -9.77
N LEU A 459 21.02 -6.42 -8.96
CA LEU A 459 22.34 -6.79 -9.46
C LEU A 459 22.31 -8.05 -10.33
N ASN A 460 21.51 -9.06 -9.94
CA ASN A 460 21.32 -10.28 -10.72
C ASN A 460 20.86 -9.97 -12.15
N ASN A 461 19.85 -9.10 -12.31
CA ASN A 461 19.32 -8.77 -13.63
C ASN A 461 20.38 -8.05 -14.49
N ILE A 462 21.15 -7.12 -13.90
CA ILE A 462 22.21 -6.39 -14.62
C ILE A 462 23.38 -7.32 -15.03
N LEU A 463 23.79 -8.25 -14.16
CA LEU A 463 24.89 -9.17 -14.46
C LEU A 463 24.53 -10.28 -15.46
N LEU A 464 23.24 -10.61 -15.57
CA LEU A 464 22.74 -11.62 -16.51
C LEU A 464 22.40 -11.08 -17.90
N ILE A 465 22.58 -9.77 -18.15
CA ILE A 465 22.45 -9.22 -19.50
C ILE A 465 23.48 -9.90 -20.42
N GLU A 466 23.01 -10.57 -21.45
CA GLU A 466 23.82 -11.26 -22.46
C GLU A 466 24.20 -10.27 -23.58
N ASP A 467 25.34 -9.60 -23.41
CA ASP A 467 25.93 -8.68 -24.39
C ASP A 467 27.47 -8.74 -24.33
N SER A 468 28.15 -7.87 -25.08
CA SER A 468 29.62 -7.78 -25.12
C SER A 468 30.27 -7.36 -23.80
N PHE A 469 29.52 -6.76 -22.86
CA PHE A 469 30.02 -6.24 -21.60
C PHE A 469 29.79 -7.18 -20.41
N GLN A 470 29.12 -8.32 -20.60
CA GLN A 470 28.74 -9.24 -19.52
C GLN A 470 29.92 -9.65 -18.63
N THR A 471 31.02 -10.11 -19.23
CA THR A 471 32.22 -10.51 -18.47
C THR A 471 32.85 -9.33 -17.72
N LYS A 472 32.86 -8.14 -18.32
CA LYS A 472 33.37 -6.93 -17.67
C LYS A 472 32.49 -6.49 -16.49
N ARG A 473 31.17 -6.62 -16.62
CA ARG A 473 30.22 -6.39 -15.51
C ARG A 473 30.48 -7.37 -14.35
N LEU A 474 30.73 -8.65 -14.65
CA LEU A 474 31.11 -9.63 -13.62
C LEU A 474 32.40 -9.24 -12.91
N GLN A 475 33.43 -8.87 -13.68
CA GLN A 475 34.70 -8.43 -13.13
C GLN A 475 34.53 -7.20 -12.20
N LEU A 476 33.86 -6.16 -12.67
CA LEU A 476 33.60 -4.95 -11.89
C LEU A 476 32.79 -5.23 -10.62
N ALA A 477 31.80 -6.13 -10.68
CA ALA A 477 30.96 -6.43 -9.53
C ALA A 477 31.72 -7.20 -8.43
N PHE A 478 32.57 -8.17 -8.82
CA PHE A 478 33.21 -9.07 -7.87
C PHE A 478 34.61 -8.63 -7.43
N GLU A 479 35.44 -8.16 -8.36
CA GLU A 479 36.80 -7.67 -8.10
C GLU A 479 36.81 -6.19 -7.68
N GLY A 480 35.88 -5.39 -8.22
CA GLY A 480 35.83 -3.94 -8.03
C GLY A 480 36.64 -3.20 -9.10
N ASN A 481 36.89 -1.91 -8.86
CA ASN A 481 37.80 -1.11 -9.69
C ASN A 481 38.99 -0.68 -8.82
N THR A 482 40.11 -1.40 -8.97
CA THR A 482 41.39 -1.13 -8.29
C THR A 482 42.50 -0.95 -9.33
N GLU A 483 42.27 -0.12 -10.35
CA GLU A 483 43.38 0.25 -11.24
C GLU A 483 44.34 1.19 -10.51
N PHE A 484 45.59 0.73 -10.28
CA PHE A 484 46.67 1.50 -9.65
C PHE A 484 47.11 2.75 -10.46
N THR A 485 46.51 3.00 -11.62
CA THR A 485 46.99 3.95 -12.64
C THR A 485 46.17 5.23 -12.76
N THR A 486 44.97 5.33 -12.17
CA THR A 486 44.17 6.56 -12.21
C THR A 486 44.50 7.45 -11.00
N LYS A 487 44.85 8.72 -11.26
CA LYS A 487 45.28 9.69 -10.22
C LYS A 487 44.16 10.11 -9.26
N ASP A 488 42.94 9.67 -9.49
CA ASP A 488 41.76 10.00 -8.68
C ASP A 488 41.33 8.80 -7.81
N SER A 489 41.85 8.76 -6.59
CA SER A 489 41.46 7.82 -5.53
C SER A 489 39.94 7.76 -5.25
N SER A 490 39.17 8.75 -5.73
CA SER A 490 37.71 8.82 -5.63
C SER A 490 36.96 7.89 -6.58
N GLN A 491 37.61 7.21 -7.53
CA GLN A 491 36.96 6.23 -8.40
C GLN A 491 37.13 4.78 -7.94
N ASN A 492 38.07 4.51 -7.03
CA ASN A 492 38.29 3.17 -6.52
C ASN A 492 37.11 2.70 -5.68
N PHE A 493 36.64 1.48 -5.93
CA PHE A 493 35.63 0.83 -5.11
C PHE A 493 35.87 -0.66 -5.00
N ASN A 494 35.49 -1.18 -3.83
CA ASN A 494 35.65 -2.56 -3.42
C ASN A 494 34.57 -3.45 -4.04
N GLY A 495 34.97 -4.55 -4.68
CA GLY A 495 34.05 -5.57 -5.20
C GLY A 495 33.52 -6.51 -4.13
N LEU A 496 32.58 -7.38 -4.50
CA LEU A 496 31.94 -8.33 -3.58
C LEU A 496 32.90 -9.28 -2.88
N TYR A 497 34.05 -9.63 -3.47
CA TYR A 497 35.04 -10.48 -2.79
C TYR A 497 35.63 -9.83 -1.54
N SER A 498 36.01 -8.56 -1.65
CA SER A 498 36.51 -7.79 -0.51
C SER A 498 35.41 -7.54 0.54
N LEU A 499 34.15 -7.37 0.10
CA LEU A 499 33.00 -7.27 1.00
C LEU A 499 32.80 -8.56 1.79
N ILE A 500 32.94 -9.73 1.17
CA ILE A 500 32.85 -11.02 1.88
C ILE A 500 33.93 -11.10 2.96
N GLN A 501 35.19 -10.81 2.61
CA GLN A 501 36.31 -10.89 3.55
C GLN A 501 36.13 -9.98 4.77
N THR A 502 35.68 -8.75 4.56
CA THR A 502 35.43 -7.78 5.65
C THR A 502 34.17 -8.11 6.47
N SER A 503 33.14 -8.68 5.84
CA SER A 503 31.87 -9.03 6.51
C SER A 503 31.90 -10.35 7.27
N ILE A 504 32.88 -11.23 7.04
CA ILE A 504 33.04 -12.49 7.78
C ILE A 504 33.18 -12.25 9.30
N GLU A 505 33.89 -11.20 9.69
CA GLU A 505 34.15 -10.87 11.10
C GLU A 505 33.10 -9.93 11.69
N THR A 506 32.58 -9.00 10.87
CA THR A 506 31.69 -7.92 11.33
C THR A 506 30.20 -8.30 11.22
N GLU A 507 29.77 -8.86 10.09
CA GLU A 507 28.37 -9.12 9.76
C GLU A 507 28.20 -10.40 8.92
N GLN A 508 28.31 -11.56 9.60
CA GLN A 508 28.29 -12.89 8.97
C GLN A 508 27.09 -13.15 8.04
N ARG A 509 25.92 -12.57 8.31
CA ARG A 509 24.74 -12.69 7.44
C ARG A 509 24.98 -12.04 6.08
N ARG A 510 25.65 -10.89 6.01
CA ARG A 510 26.02 -10.21 4.76
C ARG A 510 27.00 -11.04 3.94
N ALA A 511 28.02 -11.60 4.62
CA ALA A 511 28.97 -12.53 3.99
C ALA A 511 28.24 -13.73 3.36
N TYR A 512 27.35 -14.38 4.14
CA TYR A 512 26.57 -15.51 3.65
C TYR A 512 25.67 -15.15 2.46
N GLN A 513 24.93 -14.05 2.52
CA GLN A 513 24.05 -13.63 1.43
C GLN A 513 24.84 -13.35 0.15
N THR A 514 26.03 -12.77 0.26
CA THR A 514 26.91 -12.52 -0.88
C THR A 514 27.44 -13.82 -1.49
N VAL A 515 27.85 -14.80 -0.65
CA VAL A 515 28.24 -16.14 -1.11
C VAL A 515 27.07 -16.86 -1.79
N LYS A 516 25.87 -16.80 -1.20
CA LYS A 516 24.67 -17.40 -1.79
C LYS A 516 24.29 -16.75 -3.13
N PHE A 517 24.46 -15.43 -3.25
CA PHE A 517 24.27 -14.71 -4.50
C PHE A 517 25.22 -15.18 -5.60
N LEU A 518 26.52 -15.34 -5.29
CA LEU A 518 27.53 -15.89 -6.21
C LEU A 518 27.10 -17.25 -6.76
N ILE A 519 26.74 -18.18 -5.86
CA ILE A 519 26.31 -19.53 -6.24
C ILE A 519 25.00 -19.51 -7.04
N THR A 520 24.10 -18.58 -6.72
CA THR A 520 22.85 -18.42 -7.47
C THR A 520 23.14 -17.99 -8.91
N LEU A 521 24.09 -17.07 -9.13
CA LEU A 521 24.51 -16.64 -10.48
C LEU A 521 25.16 -17.78 -11.27
N SER A 522 26.06 -18.55 -10.66
CA SER A 522 26.75 -19.66 -11.34
C SER A 522 25.80 -20.77 -11.82
N ASN A 523 24.67 -20.94 -11.15
CA ASN A 523 23.66 -21.91 -11.54
C ASN A 523 22.77 -21.42 -12.69
N LYS A 524 22.56 -20.10 -12.78
CA LYS A 524 21.65 -19.51 -13.77
C LYS A 524 22.28 -19.32 -15.15
N ASN A 525 23.59 -19.08 -15.24
CA ASN A 525 24.25 -18.77 -16.51
C ASN A 525 25.65 -19.42 -16.59
N SER A 526 25.98 -20.00 -17.75
CA SER A 526 27.23 -20.73 -18.00
C SER A 526 28.46 -19.81 -17.98
N VAL A 527 28.36 -18.60 -18.52
CA VAL A 527 29.43 -17.58 -18.51
C VAL A 527 29.78 -17.22 -17.07
N CYS A 528 28.77 -17.05 -16.21
CA CYS A 528 28.98 -16.83 -14.78
C CYS A 528 29.70 -18.01 -14.13
N ARG A 529 29.30 -19.24 -14.45
CA ARG A 529 29.94 -20.46 -13.91
C ARG A 529 31.41 -20.57 -14.30
N GLU A 530 31.73 -20.29 -15.56
CA GLU A 530 33.09 -20.31 -16.08
C GLU A 530 33.95 -19.22 -15.42
N TYR A 531 33.41 -18.00 -15.30
CA TYR A 531 34.07 -16.89 -14.60
C TYR A 531 34.35 -17.20 -13.12
N PHE A 532 33.40 -17.78 -12.38
CA PHE A 532 33.65 -18.14 -10.98
C PHE A 532 34.60 -19.31 -10.81
N SER A 533 34.65 -20.21 -11.80
CA SER A 533 35.63 -21.31 -11.82
C SER A 533 37.05 -20.78 -12.02
N SER A 534 37.24 -19.76 -12.87
CA SER A 534 38.55 -19.13 -13.09
C SER A 534 39.01 -18.26 -11.90
N THR A 535 38.07 -17.61 -11.19
CA THR A 535 38.33 -16.75 -10.01
C THR A 535 38.23 -17.49 -8.68
N ALA A 536 38.13 -18.82 -8.69
CA ALA A 536 37.97 -19.68 -7.51
C ALA A 536 38.92 -19.35 -6.33
N THR A 537 40.18 -18.99 -6.63
CA THR A 537 41.19 -18.63 -5.61
C THR A 537 40.80 -17.42 -4.76
N GLN A 538 39.98 -16.51 -5.30
CA GLN A 538 39.62 -15.25 -4.65
C GLN A 538 38.52 -15.42 -3.59
N TRP A 539 37.67 -16.46 -3.72
CA TRP A 539 36.54 -16.70 -2.83
C TRP A 539 36.57 -18.07 -2.12
N GLU A 540 37.58 -18.91 -2.35
CA GLU A 540 37.79 -20.19 -1.65
C GLU A 540 37.84 -20.02 -0.12
N ALA A 541 38.47 -18.94 0.37
CA ALA A 541 38.52 -18.61 1.80
C ALA A 541 37.12 -18.43 2.41
N ALA A 542 36.17 -17.86 1.67
CA ALA A 542 34.80 -17.69 2.11
C ALA A 542 34.05 -19.03 2.25
N ILE A 543 34.34 -20.00 1.39
CA ILE A 543 33.75 -21.34 1.48
C ILE A 543 34.33 -22.11 2.66
N ASN A 544 35.62 -21.98 2.91
CA ASN A 544 36.26 -22.56 4.09
C ASN A 544 35.67 -21.98 5.38
N TRP A 545 35.43 -20.67 5.42
CA TRP A 545 34.70 -20.04 6.52
C TRP A 545 33.28 -20.60 6.67
N LEU A 546 32.49 -20.67 5.59
CA LEU A 546 31.13 -21.22 5.65
C LEU A 546 31.12 -22.67 6.15
N LYS A 547 32.09 -23.48 5.71
CA LYS A 547 32.30 -24.86 6.16
C LYS A 547 32.58 -24.92 7.66
N GLN A 548 33.45 -24.05 8.18
CA GLN A 548 33.74 -23.96 9.61
C GLN A 548 32.48 -23.56 10.39
N GLN A 549 31.76 -22.52 9.98
CA GLN A 549 30.52 -22.08 10.65
C GLN A 549 29.45 -23.17 10.70
N MET A 550 29.38 -24.01 9.66
CA MET A 550 28.48 -25.16 9.60
C MET A 550 28.86 -26.28 10.58
N GLN A 551 30.12 -26.34 11.00
CA GLN A 551 30.67 -27.31 11.95
C GLN A 551 30.70 -26.78 13.40
N THR A 552 30.91 -25.47 13.61
CA THR A 552 31.15 -24.87 14.94
C THR A 552 29.91 -24.28 15.62
N SER A 553 28.76 -24.14 14.96
CA SER A 553 27.56 -23.58 15.59
C SER A 553 26.85 -24.63 16.47
N TRP A 554 27.16 -24.66 17.76
CA TRP A 554 26.66 -25.63 18.76
C TRP A 554 25.19 -25.45 19.18
N GLN A 555 24.43 -24.54 18.57
CA GLN A 555 23.01 -24.32 18.89
C GLN A 555 22.14 -24.91 17.78
N LEU A 556 21.33 -25.91 18.12
CA LEU A 556 20.28 -26.42 17.24
C LEU A 556 19.23 -25.32 17.05
N SER A 557 19.27 -24.63 15.90
CA SER A 557 18.32 -23.56 15.59
C SER A 557 16.90 -24.14 15.44
N PRO A 558 15.86 -23.61 16.10
CA PRO A 558 14.46 -24.02 15.87
C PRO A 558 13.98 -23.77 14.43
N SER A 559 14.71 -22.94 13.68
CA SER A 559 14.41 -22.41 12.35
C SER A 559 15.26 -23.01 11.22
N GLN A 560 15.61 -24.31 11.27
CA GLN A 560 16.46 -24.95 10.24
C GLN A 560 15.94 -24.80 8.79
N ASN A 561 14.62 -24.61 8.63
CA ASN A 561 13.96 -24.48 7.33
C ASN A 561 13.90 -23.04 6.81
N ILE A 562 14.25 -22.04 7.62
CA ILE A 562 14.19 -20.62 7.24
C ILE A 562 15.60 -20.18 6.85
N SER A 563 15.76 -19.62 5.65
CA SER A 563 17.05 -19.11 5.14
C SER A 563 17.60 -18.00 6.04
N ASN A 564 18.92 -17.86 6.13
CA ASN A 564 19.55 -16.70 6.80
C ASN A 564 19.26 -15.36 6.10
N GLU A 565 18.67 -15.38 4.91
CA GLU A 565 18.12 -14.19 4.23
C GLU A 565 16.81 -13.72 4.84
N ASP A 566 15.97 -14.65 5.31
CA ASP A 566 14.58 -14.40 5.73
C ASP A 566 14.39 -14.49 7.26
N ASN A 567 15.49 -14.70 8.00
CA ASN A 567 15.48 -14.88 9.44
C ASN A 567 15.93 -13.59 10.14
N ASP A 568 15.24 -13.13 11.18
CA ASP A 568 15.61 -11.92 11.96
C ASP A 568 16.69 -12.16 13.01
N ALA A 569 17.33 -13.34 13.00
CA ALA A 569 18.44 -13.63 13.89
C ALA A 569 19.60 -12.64 13.71
N ARG A 570 20.20 -12.24 14.85
CA ARG A 570 21.34 -11.32 14.91
C ARG A 570 22.65 -11.98 14.44
N SER A 571 22.73 -13.30 14.48
CA SER A 571 23.91 -14.09 14.06
C SER A 571 23.54 -15.09 12.96
N PHE A 572 24.56 -15.56 12.25
CA PHE A 572 24.40 -16.65 11.28
C PHE A 572 23.87 -17.92 11.97
N GLN A 573 22.93 -18.61 11.32
CA GLN A 573 22.38 -19.86 11.79
C GLN A 573 22.63 -21.00 10.81
N ARG A 574 22.75 -22.22 11.35
CA ARG A 574 22.78 -23.45 10.54
C ARG A 574 21.39 -23.70 9.95
N THR A 575 21.29 -23.59 8.63
CA THR A 575 20.04 -23.75 7.87
C THR A 575 20.25 -24.71 6.71
N ARG A 576 19.17 -25.37 6.24
CA ARG A 576 19.22 -26.25 5.05
C ARG A 576 19.69 -25.49 3.80
N SER A 577 19.26 -24.23 3.67
CA SER A 577 19.72 -23.32 2.62
C SER A 577 21.24 -23.13 2.67
N ALA A 578 21.83 -22.94 3.85
CA ALA A 578 23.28 -22.75 3.97
C ALA A 578 24.07 -24.02 3.63
N GLN A 579 23.56 -25.18 4.01
CA GLN A 579 24.17 -26.47 3.65
C GLN A 579 24.12 -26.69 2.13
N PHE A 580 22.99 -26.44 1.49
CA PHE A 580 22.85 -26.57 0.03
C PHE A 580 23.78 -25.59 -0.72
N THR A 581 23.89 -24.34 -0.25
CA THR A 581 24.85 -23.36 -0.81
C THR A 581 26.29 -23.86 -0.68
N LEU A 582 26.67 -24.47 0.45
CA LEU A 582 28.00 -25.03 0.65
C LEU A 582 28.31 -26.18 -0.32
N GLU A 583 27.38 -27.13 -0.47
CA GLU A 583 27.53 -28.29 -1.36
C GLU A 583 27.72 -27.85 -2.82
N GLN A 584 26.92 -26.89 -3.28
CA GLN A 584 27.06 -26.33 -4.62
C GLN A 584 28.38 -25.56 -4.79
N ALA A 585 28.78 -24.76 -3.81
CA ALA A 585 30.06 -24.05 -3.85
C ALA A 585 31.25 -25.02 -3.95
N GLN A 586 31.21 -26.13 -3.21
CA GLN A 586 32.23 -27.18 -3.28
C GLN A 586 32.25 -27.86 -4.64
N SER A 587 31.09 -28.14 -5.24
CA SER A 587 31.02 -28.70 -6.60
C SER A 587 31.67 -27.77 -7.63
N LEU A 588 31.48 -26.46 -7.48
CA LEU A 588 32.05 -25.46 -8.39
C LEU A 588 33.58 -25.32 -8.23
N LEU A 589 34.10 -25.42 -7.00
CA LEU A 589 35.55 -25.48 -6.75
C LEU A 589 36.19 -26.77 -7.30
N GLN A 590 35.47 -27.90 -7.30
CA GLN A 590 35.97 -29.17 -7.83
C GLN A 590 36.14 -29.15 -9.36
N LEU A 591 35.32 -28.39 -10.09
CA LEU A 591 35.47 -28.22 -11.54
C LEU A 591 36.85 -27.66 -11.93
N LYS A 592 37.48 -26.83 -11.07
CA LYS A 592 38.85 -26.36 -11.25
C LYS A 592 39.88 -27.50 -11.26
N THR A 593 39.64 -28.56 -10.49
CA THR A 593 40.56 -29.71 -10.37
C THR A 593 40.44 -30.71 -11.53
N ALA A 594 39.39 -30.60 -12.35
CA ALA A 594 39.12 -31.47 -13.48
C ALA A 594 39.61 -30.94 -14.84
N ILE A 595 40.34 -29.81 -14.87
CA ILE A 595 41.00 -29.29 -16.07
C ILE A 595 42.52 -29.55 -15.94
N PRO A 596 43.07 -30.66 -16.46
CA PRO A 596 44.50 -30.79 -16.64
C PRO A 596 44.92 -30.00 -17.88
N SER A 597 45.95 -29.20 -17.70
CA SER A 597 46.81 -28.66 -18.75
C SER A 597 47.09 -29.66 -19.88
N GLY A 598 46.72 -29.27 -21.09
CA GLY A 598 47.28 -29.68 -22.39
C GLY A 598 47.56 -31.18 -22.60
N ASN A 599 46.65 -31.85 -23.31
CA ASN A 599 47.04 -32.66 -24.47
C ASN A 599 45.85 -32.86 -25.41
N ILE A 600 46.07 -32.51 -26.67
CA ILE A 600 45.19 -32.75 -27.80
C ILE A 600 45.08 -34.25 -28.02
N LEU A 601 43.88 -34.83 -27.89
CA LEU A 601 43.43 -35.98 -28.68
C LEU A 601 41.90 -35.90 -28.85
N ASN A 602 41.47 -35.76 -30.10
CA ASN A 602 40.12 -36.05 -30.55
C ASN A 602 39.77 -37.51 -30.22
N ASP A 603 38.62 -37.79 -29.63
CA ASP A 603 37.52 -38.42 -30.37
C ASP A 603 36.24 -38.59 -29.53
N SER A 604 35.12 -38.33 -30.21
CA SER A 604 33.76 -38.88 -30.07
C SER A 604 33.23 -39.29 -28.68
N LEU A 605 32.13 -38.67 -28.26
CA LEU A 605 30.81 -39.33 -28.15
C LEU A 605 29.77 -38.30 -27.69
N ALA A 606 29.04 -37.77 -28.67
CA ALA A 606 27.76 -37.12 -28.47
C ALA A 606 26.66 -38.20 -28.46
N ASN A 607 25.55 -37.86 -27.81
CA ASN A 607 24.30 -38.59 -27.66
C ASN A 607 24.22 -39.57 -26.49
N GLU A 608 23.62 -39.09 -25.39
CA GLU A 608 22.53 -39.83 -24.76
C GLU A 608 21.55 -38.83 -24.14
N SER A 609 20.48 -38.60 -24.89
CA SER A 609 19.23 -37.97 -24.48
C SER A 609 18.53 -38.87 -23.45
N MET A 610 18.26 -38.34 -22.26
CA MET A 610 17.34 -38.96 -21.31
C MET A 610 15.90 -38.80 -21.80
N GLU A 611 15.39 -39.86 -22.42
CA GLU A 611 13.96 -40.11 -22.59
C GLU A 611 13.31 -40.49 -21.26
N SER A 612 12.17 -39.85 -21.02
CA SER A 612 11.13 -40.22 -20.08
C SER A 612 10.56 -41.61 -20.37
N THR A 613 10.57 -42.50 -19.38
CA THR A 613 9.80 -43.74 -19.42
C THR A 613 8.62 -43.67 -18.44
N ASP A 614 7.47 -43.28 -18.98
CA ASP A 614 6.17 -43.76 -18.52
C ASP A 614 5.85 -45.05 -19.29
N ASN A 615 5.41 -46.11 -18.60
CA ASN A 615 4.72 -47.23 -19.24
C ASN A 615 3.85 -47.97 -18.22
N HIS A 616 2.53 -47.79 -18.34
CA HIS A 616 1.55 -48.84 -18.68
C HIS A 616 0.16 -48.48 -18.13
N SER A 617 -0.81 -48.27 -19.01
CA SER A 617 -1.83 -49.30 -19.32
C SER A 617 -2.93 -48.74 -20.24
N GLN A 618 -2.91 -49.26 -21.46
CA GLN A 618 -3.98 -49.56 -22.41
C GLN A 618 -5.46 -49.23 -22.05
N SER A 619 -6.09 -48.55 -23.03
CA SER A 619 -7.27 -49.00 -23.80
C SER A 619 -8.62 -48.28 -23.64
N LEU A 620 -9.10 -47.86 -24.83
CA LEU A 620 -10.48 -47.86 -25.34
C LEU A 620 -11.43 -46.72 -24.94
N SER A 621 -11.49 -45.76 -25.87
CA SER A 621 -12.71 -45.05 -26.26
C SER A 621 -13.81 -46.01 -26.77
N GLN A 622 -15.06 -45.73 -26.41
CA GLN A 622 -16.26 -45.61 -27.29
C GLN A 622 -17.55 -46.22 -26.71
N LEU A 623 -18.61 -45.40 -26.90
CA LEU A 623 -20.01 -45.76 -27.16
C LEU A 623 -20.99 -46.00 -26.00
N ALA A 624 -21.86 -45.00 -25.89
CA ALA A 624 -23.32 -45.08 -26.01
C ALA A 624 -24.16 -45.40 -24.76
N CYS A 625 -25.07 -44.46 -24.53
CA CYS A 625 -26.27 -44.53 -23.73
C CYS A 625 -27.07 -45.82 -23.93
N ILE A 626 -27.60 -46.34 -22.83
CA ILE A 626 -28.88 -47.05 -22.81
C ILE A 626 -29.67 -46.47 -21.62
N GLU A 627 -30.76 -45.77 -21.95
CA GLU A 627 -31.91 -45.60 -21.07
C GLU A 627 -32.57 -46.97 -20.83
N THR A 628 -32.95 -47.27 -19.58
CA THR A 628 -34.30 -47.67 -19.12
C THR A 628 -34.21 -48.40 -17.78
N GLU A 629 -34.57 -47.71 -16.69
CA GLU A 629 -35.78 -47.96 -15.89
C GLU A 629 -36.02 -46.79 -14.92
#